data_AF-A0A254N8L3-F1
#
_entry.id   AF-A0A254N8L3-F1
#
_cell.length_a   1.000
_cell.length_b   1.000
_cell.length_c   1.000
_cell.angle_alpha   90.00
_cell.angle_beta   90.00
_cell.angle_gamma   90.00
#
_symmetry.space_group_name_H-M   'P 1'
#
loop_
_entity.id
_entity.type
_entity.pdbx_description
1 polymer ?
#
loop_
_entity_poly.entity_id
_entity_poly.type
_entity_poly.pdbx_seq_one_letter_code
_entity_poly.pdbx_strand_id
1 'polypeptide(L)'
;MSVLSPISSRLRTPLVVASLFATLSASGAALAQAPLSALKLEFVQPTGTVSPTASINVSIRLTNTDATQAFSFNPTTGVAGLPNSSLPTSAWAWNPSTSTYEAVAFDRLTGFDIGVSYACSSTFSKPDCQQGPYAFTFGDTGLGGGFVLGAGQSYQYDYGVLSPLGVTPAGTYSIFSAPLVLKVLGFSADNQPLTALYELSNTCQASTADCLASGLVFSRTVSAVPEPTNAALFGLGLAAVLAVRRRPR
;
A
#
# COMPACT_ATOMS: atom_id res chain seq x y z
N MET A 1 59.90 62.21 -50.21
CA MET A 1 60.42 61.58 -48.98
C MET A 1 59.95 62.40 -47.79
N SER A 2 59.42 61.74 -46.77
CA SER A 2 59.06 62.26 -45.44
C SER A 2 57.78 63.12 -45.32
N VAL A 3 56.69 62.48 -44.88
CA VAL A 3 55.59 63.13 -44.16
C VAL A 3 55.31 62.30 -42.90
N LEU A 4 55.43 62.95 -41.75
CA LEU A 4 55.22 62.44 -40.39
C LEU A 4 53.72 62.32 -40.10
N SER A 5 53.30 61.22 -39.47
CA SER A 5 51.97 61.04 -38.89
C SER A 5 52.05 60.87 -37.37
N PRO A 6 51.02 61.29 -36.59
CA PRO A 6 51.15 61.53 -35.17
C PRO A 6 50.82 60.32 -34.29
N ILE A 7 51.51 60.32 -33.15
CA ILE A 7 51.41 59.43 -32.00
C ILE A 7 50.02 59.55 -31.37
N SER A 8 49.32 58.43 -31.24
CA SER A 8 48.07 58.30 -30.48
C SER A 8 48.29 57.39 -29.27
N SER A 9 48.56 58.00 -28.11
CA SER A 9 48.69 57.33 -26.82
C SER A 9 47.32 56.83 -26.33
N ARG A 10 47.12 55.50 -26.31
CA ARG A 10 46.00 54.89 -25.60
C ARG A 10 46.47 54.38 -24.24
N LEU A 11 46.10 55.11 -23.18
CA LEU A 11 46.14 54.63 -21.80
C LEU A 11 45.28 53.37 -21.70
N ARG A 12 45.86 52.26 -21.23
CA ARG A 12 45.13 51.06 -20.80
C ARG A 12 44.93 51.13 -19.30
N THR A 13 43.69 51.35 -18.88
CA THR A 13 43.24 51.13 -17.50
C THR A 13 43.12 49.62 -17.24
N PRO A 14 43.76 49.05 -16.20
CA PRO A 14 43.52 47.67 -15.81
C PRO A 14 42.19 47.58 -15.06
N LEU A 15 41.24 46.83 -15.63
CA LEU A 15 39.98 46.46 -15.00
C LEU A 15 40.29 45.43 -13.89
N VAL A 16 40.18 45.83 -12.64
CA VAL A 16 40.26 44.92 -11.49
C VAL A 16 38.92 44.20 -11.39
N VAL A 17 38.89 42.91 -11.78
CA VAL A 17 37.75 42.02 -11.59
C VAL A 17 37.70 41.62 -10.12
N ALA A 18 36.81 42.24 -9.36
CA ALA A 18 36.52 41.84 -7.99
C ALA A 18 35.66 40.56 -8.03
N SER A 19 36.30 39.41 -7.78
CA SER A 19 35.64 38.12 -7.61
C SER A 19 34.84 38.13 -6.31
N LEU A 20 33.53 38.34 -6.41
CA LEU A 20 32.60 38.14 -5.30
C LEU A 20 32.51 36.62 -5.02
N PHE A 21 33.29 36.13 -4.07
CA PHE A 21 33.12 34.78 -3.53
C PHE A 21 31.86 34.77 -2.66
N ALA A 22 30.72 34.40 -3.26
CA ALA A 22 29.54 34.04 -2.51
C ALA A 22 29.82 32.72 -1.77
N THR A 23 30.13 32.81 -0.49
CA THR A 23 30.11 31.67 0.43
C THR A 23 28.69 31.12 0.45
N LEU A 24 28.46 30.05 -0.31
CA LEU A 24 27.26 29.23 -0.20
C LEU A 24 27.31 28.56 1.17
N SER A 25 26.66 29.18 2.15
CA SER A 25 26.32 28.53 3.41
C SER A 25 25.46 27.32 3.06
N ALA A 26 26.04 26.13 3.06
CA ALA A 26 25.28 24.88 3.06
C ALA A 26 24.57 24.77 4.42
N SER A 27 23.52 25.57 4.61
CA SER A 27 22.47 25.26 5.58
C SER A 27 21.98 23.88 5.19
N GLY A 28 22.19 22.89 6.06
CA GLY A 28 21.71 21.54 5.87
C GLY A 28 20.23 21.59 5.57
N ALA A 29 19.88 21.51 4.30
CA ALA A 29 18.51 21.38 3.87
C ALA A 29 18.07 20.04 4.43
N ALA A 30 17.30 20.08 5.52
CA ALA A 30 16.45 18.95 5.87
C ALA A 30 15.77 18.54 4.56
N LEU A 31 16.00 17.32 4.11
CA LEU A 31 15.41 16.81 2.88
C LEU A 31 13.90 17.04 3.02
N ALA A 32 13.37 17.97 2.25
CA ALA A 32 11.97 18.31 2.29
C ALA A 32 11.22 17.10 1.76
N GLN A 33 10.44 16.44 2.63
CA GLN A 33 9.68 15.24 2.32
C GLN A 33 8.19 15.55 2.35
N ALA A 34 7.48 15.04 1.35
CA ALA A 34 6.02 15.10 1.29
C ALA A 34 5.41 14.69 2.64
N PRO A 35 4.44 15.46 3.16
CA PRO A 35 3.79 15.11 4.42
C PRO A 35 3.07 13.76 4.25
N LEU A 36 2.97 12.99 5.32
CA LEU A 36 2.29 11.69 5.27
C LEU A 36 0.85 11.79 4.77
N SER A 37 0.16 12.89 5.09
CA SER A 37 -1.18 13.19 4.61
C SER A 37 -1.29 13.36 3.09
N ALA A 38 -0.16 13.55 2.38
CA ALA A 38 -0.13 13.59 0.93
C ALA A 38 -0.10 12.20 0.29
N LEU A 39 0.10 11.12 1.06
CA LEU A 39 0.03 9.77 0.54
C LEU A 39 -1.41 9.28 0.42
N LYS A 40 -1.79 8.85 -0.78
CA LYS A 40 -3.11 8.30 -1.08
C LYS A 40 -2.98 6.86 -1.57
N LEU A 41 -3.77 5.95 -1.00
CA LEU A 41 -3.88 4.56 -1.45
C LEU A 41 -5.22 4.33 -2.13
N GLU A 42 -5.21 3.63 -3.26
CA GLU A 42 -6.42 3.27 -4.01
C GLU A 42 -6.32 1.85 -4.54
N PHE A 43 -7.42 1.09 -4.50
CA PHE A 43 -7.49 -0.21 -5.14
C PHE A 43 -7.45 -0.07 -6.66
N VAL A 44 -6.63 -0.87 -7.31
CA VAL A 44 -6.65 -1.01 -8.77
C VAL A 44 -7.76 -1.99 -9.13
N GLN A 45 -8.69 -1.55 -9.99
CA GLN A 45 -9.89 -2.32 -10.34
C GLN A 45 -10.68 -2.73 -9.08
N PRO A 46 -11.29 -1.77 -8.37
CA PRO A 46 -11.95 -2.04 -7.09
C PRO A 46 -13.10 -3.02 -7.22
N THR A 47 -13.79 -3.11 -8.37
CA THR A 47 -14.94 -4.00 -8.58
C THR A 47 -14.70 -5.01 -9.71
N GLY A 48 -15.36 -6.17 -9.65
CA GLY A 48 -15.35 -7.14 -10.74
C GLY A 48 -16.17 -8.39 -10.45
N THR A 49 -16.35 -9.25 -11.46
CA THR A 49 -17.00 -10.56 -11.32
C THR A 49 -15.96 -11.66 -11.53
N VAL A 50 -16.02 -12.71 -10.71
CA VAL A 50 -15.09 -13.85 -10.78
C VAL A 50 -15.83 -15.18 -10.68
N SER A 51 -15.22 -16.25 -11.19
CA SER A 51 -15.75 -17.59 -11.01
C SER A 51 -15.55 -18.08 -9.57
N PRO A 52 -16.37 -19.03 -9.08
CA PRO A 52 -16.27 -19.58 -7.73
C PRO A 52 -14.93 -20.22 -7.33
N THR A 53 -14.10 -20.54 -8.32
CA THR A 53 -12.79 -21.19 -8.13
C THR A 53 -11.62 -20.29 -8.55
N ALA A 54 -11.89 -19.06 -8.99
CA ALA A 54 -10.85 -18.14 -9.40
C ALA A 54 -10.13 -17.56 -8.17
N SER A 55 -8.80 -17.46 -8.29
CA SER A 55 -8.02 -16.60 -7.41
C SER A 55 -8.21 -15.14 -7.81
N ILE A 56 -8.20 -14.25 -6.82
CA ILE A 56 -8.40 -12.82 -7.02
C ILE A 56 -7.10 -12.11 -6.63
N ASN A 57 -6.47 -11.45 -7.61
CA ASN A 57 -5.34 -10.57 -7.36
C ASN A 57 -5.85 -9.22 -6.88
N VAL A 58 -5.23 -8.72 -5.82
CA VAL A 58 -5.47 -7.40 -5.26
C VAL A 58 -4.22 -6.57 -5.51
N SER A 59 -4.37 -5.49 -6.27
CA SER A 59 -3.30 -4.53 -6.52
C SER A 59 -3.71 -3.16 -5.97
N ILE A 60 -2.74 -2.41 -5.45
CA ILE A 60 -2.96 -1.08 -4.89
C ILE A 60 -2.06 -0.09 -5.61
N ARG A 61 -2.58 1.13 -5.79
CA ARG A 61 -1.84 2.29 -6.25
C ARG A 61 -1.58 3.22 -5.07
N LEU A 62 -0.31 3.42 -4.75
CA LEU A 62 0.16 4.49 -3.87
C LEU A 62 0.46 5.73 -4.70
N THR A 63 -0.10 6.87 -4.33
CA THR A 63 0.12 8.15 -4.99
C THR A 63 0.64 9.18 -3.99
N ASN A 64 1.72 9.87 -4.34
CA ASN A 64 2.15 11.07 -3.65
C ASN A 64 1.42 12.27 -4.27
N THR A 65 0.46 12.83 -3.54
CA THR A 65 -0.33 13.98 -4.00
C THR A 65 0.38 15.32 -3.76
N ASP A 66 1.53 15.32 -3.08
CA ASP A 66 2.37 16.51 -2.98
C ASP A 66 3.02 16.80 -4.33
N ALA A 67 2.82 18.01 -4.86
CA ALA A 67 3.34 18.43 -6.15
C ALA A 67 4.79 18.94 -6.09
N THR A 68 5.37 19.06 -4.90
CA THR A 68 6.63 19.76 -4.66
C THR A 68 7.70 18.88 -4.04
N GLN A 69 7.32 17.90 -3.21
CA GLN A 69 8.24 17.09 -2.43
C GLN A 69 8.06 15.62 -2.72
N ALA A 70 9.17 14.87 -2.67
CA ALA A 70 9.13 13.42 -2.79
C ALA A 70 8.79 12.77 -1.43
N PHE A 71 8.17 11.60 -1.47
CA PHE A 71 8.12 10.70 -0.33
C PHE A 71 9.33 9.75 -0.39
N SER A 72 10.03 9.56 0.72
CA SER A 72 11.14 8.63 0.80
C SER A 72 11.11 7.80 2.09
N PHE A 73 11.51 6.55 1.96
CA PHE A 73 11.66 5.59 3.04
C PHE A 73 13.03 4.91 2.95
N ASN A 74 13.64 4.70 4.10
CA ASN A 74 14.87 3.96 4.26
C ASN A 74 14.75 3.05 5.50
N PRO A 75 15.11 1.77 5.43
CA PRO A 75 14.89 0.84 6.53
C PRO A 75 15.73 1.14 7.79
N THR A 76 16.81 1.91 7.66
CA THR A 76 17.67 2.31 8.78
C THR A 76 17.19 3.59 9.45
N THR A 77 16.74 4.56 8.67
CA THR A 77 16.37 5.91 9.17
C THR A 77 14.87 6.16 9.21
N GLY A 78 14.08 5.24 8.67
CA GLY A 78 12.62 5.32 8.63
C GLY A 78 12.12 6.16 7.46
N VAL A 79 10.98 6.81 7.68
CA VAL A 79 10.41 7.74 6.72
C VAL A 79 11.14 9.08 6.87
N ALA A 80 11.76 9.59 5.80
CA ALA A 80 12.56 10.81 5.94
C ALA A 80 11.67 12.01 6.34
N GLY A 81 12.22 12.89 7.18
CA GLY A 81 11.47 14.04 7.69
C GLY A 81 10.42 13.73 8.76
N LEU A 82 10.16 12.46 9.11
CA LEU A 82 9.32 12.12 10.25
C LEU A 82 10.09 12.43 11.56
N PRO A 83 9.61 13.36 12.41
CA PRO A 83 10.33 13.67 13.64
C PRO A 83 10.25 12.50 14.61
N ASN A 84 11.30 12.30 15.41
CA ASN A 84 11.35 11.23 16.40
C ASN A 84 10.17 11.28 17.39
N SER A 85 9.61 12.46 17.64
CA SER A 85 8.41 12.64 18.49
C SER A 85 7.12 12.04 17.91
N SER A 86 7.08 11.78 16.60
CA SER A 86 5.95 11.12 15.93
C SER A 86 6.08 9.60 15.92
N LEU A 87 7.25 9.07 16.26
CA LEU A 87 7.45 7.62 16.36
C LEU A 87 6.77 7.08 17.62
N PRO A 88 6.16 5.89 17.56
CA PRO A 88 5.59 5.24 18.73
C PRO A 88 6.68 5.00 19.79
N THR A 89 6.40 5.40 21.02
CA THR A 89 7.29 5.18 22.17
C THR A 89 7.05 3.84 22.87
N SER A 90 5.99 3.13 22.50
CA SER A 90 5.64 1.81 23.02
C SER A 90 5.02 0.92 21.94
N ALA A 91 5.01 -0.37 22.20
CA ALA A 91 4.36 -1.39 21.39
C ALA A 91 3.45 -2.27 22.26
N TRP A 92 2.46 -2.91 21.66
CA TRP A 92 1.66 -3.93 22.34
C TRP A 92 2.42 -5.26 22.32
N ALA A 93 2.68 -5.82 23.50
CA ALA A 93 3.31 -7.12 23.65
C ALA A 93 2.42 -8.04 24.50
N TRP A 94 2.43 -9.33 24.20
CA TRP A 94 1.73 -10.33 25.00
C TRP A 94 2.52 -10.61 26.28
N ASN A 95 1.90 -10.38 27.44
CA ASN A 95 2.47 -10.74 28.73
C ASN A 95 1.96 -12.15 29.13
N PRO A 96 2.83 -13.18 29.16
CA PRO A 96 2.42 -14.54 29.47
C PRO A 96 2.01 -14.73 30.94
N SER A 97 2.51 -13.89 31.86
CA SER A 97 2.19 -13.97 33.28
C SER A 97 0.77 -13.49 33.59
N THR A 98 0.29 -12.48 32.86
CA THR A 98 -1.08 -11.94 33.02
C THR A 98 -2.04 -12.46 31.96
N SER A 99 -1.55 -13.14 30.91
CA SER A 99 -2.33 -13.56 29.74
C SER A 99 -3.11 -12.40 29.10
N THR A 100 -2.45 -11.24 29.00
CA THR A 100 -3.03 -10.03 28.38
C THR A 100 -2.01 -9.31 27.52
N TYR A 101 -2.48 -8.52 26.54
CA TYR A 101 -1.63 -7.58 25.82
C TYR A 101 -1.46 -6.30 26.64
N GLU A 102 -0.22 -5.84 26.77
CA GLU A 102 0.12 -4.61 27.48
C GLU A 102 1.03 -3.71 26.63
N ALA A 103 0.97 -2.40 26.89
CA ALA A 103 1.83 -1.44 26.23
C ALA A 103 3.21 -1.45 26.91
N VAL A 104 4.23 -1.88 26.18
CA VAL A 104 5.62 -1.94 26.64
C VAL A 104 6.42 -0.86 25.93
N ALA A 105 7.16 -0.05 26.70
CA ALA A 105 7.99 1.01 26.14
C ALA A 105 9.19 0.45 25.36
N PHE A 106 9.56 1.14 24.28
CA PHE A 106 10.84 0.89 23.63
C PHE A 106 11.97 1.47 24.47
N ASP A 107 13.01 0.66 24.72
CA ASP A 107 14.30 1.10 25.24
C ASP A 107 15.16 1.65 24.10
N ARG A 108 15.15 0.97 22.95
CA ARG A 108 15.83 1.41 21.74
C ARG A 108 15.12 0.94 20.47
N LEU A 109 15.21 1.76 19.43
CA LEU A 109 14.76 1.42 18.08
C LEU A 109 15.94 0.85 17.29
N THR A 110 15.67 -0.17 16.48
CA THR A 110 16.70 -0.89 15.71
C THR A 110 16.49 -0.83 14.21
N GLY A 111 15.29 -0.47 13.76
CA GLY A 111 15.04 -0.27 12.34
C GLY A 111 13.57 -0.04 12.03
N PHE A 112 13.32 0.08 10.75
CA PHE A 112 12.02 0.36 10.18
C PHE A 112 11.76 -0.57 9.00
N ASP A 113 10.50 -0.93 8.81
CA ASP A 113 10.03 -1.68 7.66
C ASP A 113 8.72 -1.07 7.17
N ILE A 114 8.49 -1.08 5.87
CA ILE A 114 7.18 -0.73 5.31
C ILE A 114 6.45 -2.04 5.02
N GLY A 115 5.32 -2.20 5.69
CA GLY A 115 4.41 -3.30 5.47
C GLY A 115 3.06 -2.84 4.97
N VAL A 116 2.25 -3.83 4.69
CA VAL A 116 0.82 -3.69 4.51
C VAL A 116 0.12 -4.49 5.60
N SER A 117 -1.06 -4.04 6.01
CA SER A 117 -1.90 -4.79 6.95
C SER A 117 -3.30 -4.92 6.39
N TYR A 118 -3.98 -6.00 6.75
CA TYR A 118 -5.30 -6.33 6.26
C TYR A 118 -6.29 -6.35 7.43
N ALA A 119 -7.38 -5.59 7.30
CA ALA A 119 -8.42 -5.56 8.32
C ALA A 119 -9.25 -6.85 8.29
N CYS A 120 -9.38 -7.50 9.46
CA CYS A 120 -10.11 -8.76 9.60
C CYS A 120 -11.63 -8.64 9.51
N SER A 121 -12.16 -7.41 9.52
CA SER A 121 -13.59 -7.12 9.41
C SER A 121 -14.14 -7.25 7.98
N SER A 122 -13.42 -7.90 7.06
CA SER A 122 -13.84 -8.12 5.67
C SER A 122 -14.88 -9.23 5.55
N THR A 123 -15.48 -9.42 4.38
CA THR A 123 -16.28 -10.63 4.09
C THR A 123 -15.45 -11.76 3.45
N PHE A 124 -14.18 -11.49 3.11
CA PHE A 124 -13.21 -12.49 2.68
C PHE A 124 -12.60 -13.27 3.87
N SER A 125 -12.61 -12.65 5.05
CA SER A 125 -12.16 -13.20 6.33
C SER A 125 -13.32 -13.30 7.32
N LYS A 126 -13.14 -14.06 8.40
CA LYS A 126 -14.03 -14.01 9.55
C LYS A 126 -13.64 -12.85 10.49
N PRO A 127 -14.55 -12.36 11.36
CA PRO A 127 -14.28 -11.23 12.27
C PRO A 127 -13.08 -11.44 13.22
N ASP A 128 -12.73 -12.68 13.51
CA ASP A 128 -11.62 -13.11 14.36
C ASP A 128 -10.30 -13.30 13.59
N CYS A 129 -10.18 -12.71 12.40
CA CYS A 129 -9.06 -12.88 11.48
C CYS A 129 -8.87 -14.32 10.97
N GLN A 130 -9.81 -15.24 11.24
CA GLN A 130 -9.73 -16.56 10.66
C GLN A 130 -10.06 -16.53 9.17
N GLN A 131 -9.57 -17.55 8.47
CA GLN A 131 -9.83 -17.72 7.04
C GLN A 131 -11.34 -17.84 6.79
N GLY A 132 -11.83 -17.01 5.87
CA GLY A 132 -13.18 -17.11 5.33
C GLY A 132 -13.20 -18.10 4.15
N PRO A 133 -14.00 -17.87 3.11
CA PRO A 133 -13.98 -18.73 1.91
C PRO A 133 -12.69 -18.60 1.09
N TYR A 134 -11.88 -17.58 1.37
CA TYR A 134 -10.57 -17.38 0.76
C TYR A 134 -9.46 -17.39 1.82
N ALA A 135 -8.31 -17.93 1.45
CA ALA A 135 -7.05 -17.65 2.11
C ALA A 135 -6.40 -16.43 1.46
N PHE A 136 -5.87 -15.53 2.28
CA PHE A 136 -5.15 -14.35 1.79
C PHE A 136 -3.64 -14.53 1.97
N THR A 137 -2.88 -14.28 0.91
CA THR A 137 -1.42 -14.25 0.92
C THR A 137 -0.96 -12.87 0.50
N PHE A 138 -0.13 -12.23 1.32
CA PHE A 138 0.47 -10.94 0.98
C PHE A 138 1.40 -11.06 -0.23
N GLY A 139 1.35 -10.06 -1.12
CA GLY A 139 2.26 -9.93 -2.25
C GLY A 139 3.58 -9.28 -1.87
N ASP A 140 4.49 -9.19 -2.83
CA ASP A 140 5.66 -8.33 -2.70
C ASP A 140 5.27 -6.89 -3.06
N THR A 141 5.39 -6.00 -2.09
CA THR A 141 5.09 -4.58 -2.30
C THR A 141 6.22 -3.84 -3.02
N GLY A 142 7.45 -4.35 -2.96
CA GLY A 142 8.65 -3.65 -3.40
C GLY A 142 9.01 -2.41 -2.58
N LEU A 143 8.35 -2.18 -1.43
CA LEU A 143 8.54 -0.96 -0.61
C LEU A 143 9.56 -1.15 0.53
N GLY A 144 9.85 -2.40 0.92
CA GLY A 144 10.66 -2.71 2.11
C GLY A 144 12.16 -2.44 1.97
N GLY A 145 12.71 -2.42 0.75
CA GLY A 145 14.15 -2.25 0.47
C GLY A 145 14.67 -0.80 0.49
N GLY A 146 13.85 0.14 0.96
CA GLY A 146 14.03 1.56 0.69
C GLY A 146 13.31 1.97 -0.59
N PHE A 147 12.62 3.11 -0.54
CA PHE A 147 11.67 3.48 -1.58
C PHE A 147 11.62 5.00 -1.72
N VAL A 148 11.51 5.49 -2.95
CA VAL A 148 11.32 6.92 -3.24
C VAL A 148 10.19 7.06 -4.25
N LEU A 149 9.19 7.86 -3.90
CA LEU A 149 8.09 8.25 -4.76
C LEU A 149 8.17 9.75 -5.01
N GLY A 150 8.49 10.13 -6.24
CA GLY A 150 8.60 11.53 -6.64
C GLY A 150 7.31 12.32 -6.40
N ALA A 151 7.42 13.64 -6.43
CA ALA A 151 6.27 14.54 -6.34
C ALA A 151 5.25 14.25 -7.47
N GLY A 152 3.97 14.14 -7.12
CA GLY A 152 2.89 13.83 -8.05
C GLY A 152 2.92 12.43 -8.68
N GLN A 153 3.87 11.57 -8.29
CA GLN A 153 4.03 10.24 -8.88
C GLN A 153 3.10 9.20 -8.23
N SER A 154 2.80 8.16 -9.00
CA SER A 154 2.09 6.97 -8.52
C SER A 154 2.93 5.71 -8.73
N TYR A 155 2.82 4.79 -7.79
CA TYR A 155 3.42 3.47 -7.85
C TYR A 155 2.35 2.41 -7.58
N GLN A 156 2.27 1.42 -8.46
CA GLN A 156 1.35 0.29 -8.31
C GLN A 156 2.13 -0.93 -7.84
N TYR A 157 1.58 -1.65 -6.86
CA TYR A 157 2.18 -2.87 -6.33
C TYR A 157 1.12 -3.94 -6.08
N ASP A 158 1.59 -5.18 -5.97
CA ASP A 158 0.75 -6.32 -5.63
C ASP A 158 0.56 -6.37 -4.12
N TYR A 159 -0.68 -6.12 -3.72
CA TYR A 159 -1.06 -6.14 -2.30
C TYR A 159 -1.16 -7.58 -1.80
N GLY A 160 -1.72 -8.46 -2.63
CA GLY A 160 -1.79 -9.88 -2.35
C GLY A 160 -2.76 -10.64 -3.24
N VAL A 161 -2.94 -11.90 -2.89
CA VAL A 161 -3.81 -12.83 -3.63
C VAL A 161 -4.79 -13.47 -2.65
N LEU A 162 -6.07 -13.45 -3.03
CA LEU A 162 -7.12 -14.22 -2.38
C LEU A 162 -7.31 -15.53 -3.14
N SER A 163 -6.88 -16.63 -2.53
CA SER A 163 -7.00 -17.98 -3.08
C SER A 163 -8.21 -18.69 -2.48
N PRO A 164 -9.17 -19.18 -3.28
CA PRO A 164 -10.35 -19.84 -2.74
C PRO A 164 -9.95 -21.16 -2.05
N LEU A 165 -10.54 -21.45 -0.89
CA LEU A 165 -10.32 -22.69 -0.14
C LEU A 165 -11.21 -23.85 -0.64
N GLY A 166 -11.99 -23.61 -1.69
CA GLY A 166 -12.94 -24.53 -2.29
C GLY A 166 -13.83 -23.82 -3.30
N VAL A 167 -15.00 -24.38 -3.61
CA VAL A 167 -16.00 -23.67 -4.40
C VAL A 167 -16.61 -22.57 -3.54
N THR A 168 -16.35 -21.31 -3.90
CA THR A 168 -16.85 -20.16 -3.15
C THR A 168 -18.34 -19.95 -3.40
N PRO A 169 -19.17 -19.73 -2.37
CA PRO A 169 -20.58 -19.40 -2.54
C PRO A 169 -20.78 -18.16 -3.42
N ALA A 170 -21.90 -18.12 -4.16
CA ALA A 170 -22.28 -16.93 -4.89
C ALA A 170 -22.56 -15.77 -3.92
N GLY A 171 -22.08 -14.57 -4.26
CA GLY A 171 -22.23 -13.40 -3.40
C GLY A 171 -21.20 -12.32 -3.69
N THR A 172 -21.33 -11.20 -2.98
CA THR A 172 -20.37 -10.09 -3.07
C THR A 172 -19.43 -10.14 -1.88
N TYR A 173 -18.14 -10.19 -2.18
CA TYR A 173 -17.07 -10.22 -1.19
C TYR A 173 -16.29 -8.92 -1.22
N SER A 174 -15.97 -8.34 -0.06
CA SER A 174 -15.33 -7.02 0.01
C SER A 174 -14.22 -6.94 1.05
N ILE A 175 -13.16 -6.17 0.72
CA ILE A 175 -12.12 -5.69 1.64
C ILE A 175 -12.39 -4.22 1.90
N PHE A 176 -12.58 -3.88 3.18
CA PHE A 176 -12.98 -2.53 3.58
C PHE A 176 -11.80 -1.56 3.73
N SER A 177 -10.63 -2.08 4.12
CA SER A 177 -9.45 -1.28 4.41
C SER A 177 -8.18 -2.07 4.14
N ALA A 178 -7.22 -1.41 3.50
CA ALA A 178 -5.90 -1.94 3.18
C ALA A 178 -4.83 -0.88 3.52
N PRO A 179 -4.47 -0.73 4.80
CA PRO A 179 -3.48 0.25 5.24
C PRO A 179 -2.05 -0.10 4.79
N LEU A 180 -1.31 0.96 4.45
CA LEU A 180 0.14 0.95 4.39
C LEU A 180 0.67 1.36 5.77
N VAL A 181 1.53 0.52 6.36
CA VAL A 181 2.01 0.71 7.73
C VAL A 181 3.53 0.78 7.76
N LEU A 182 4.04 1.70 8.58
CA LEU A 182 5.42 1.70 9.03
C LEU A 182 5.51 0.80 10.25
N LYS A 183 6.29 -0.28 10.14
CA LYS A 183 6.69 -1.09 11.29
C LYS A 183 7.91 -0.45 11.93
N VAL A 184 7.80 -0.12 13.20
CA VAL A 184 8.90 0.37 14.02
C VAL A 184 9.40 -0.79 14.85
N LEU A 185 10.66 -1.17 14.63
CA LEU A 185 11.31 -2.31 15.27
C LEU A 185 12.23 -1.81 16.38
N GLY A 186 12.25 -2.54 17.48
CA GLY A 186 13.10 -2.19 18.61
C GLY A 186 13.11 -3.25 19.68
N PHE A 187 13.63 -2.89 20.84
CA PHE A 187 13.69 -3.74 22.01
C PHE A 187 13.14 -3.02 23.24
N SER A 188 12.54 -3.78 24.16
CA SER A 188 12.24 -3.33 25.51
C SER A 188 13.51 -3.27 26.38
N ALA A 189 13.40 -2.73 27.60
CA ALA A 189 14.48 -2.70 28.58
C ALA A 189 14.99 -4.11 28.94
N ASP A 190 14.11 -5.11 28.92
CA ASP A 190 14.43 -6.52 29.18
C ASP A 190 14.92 -7.26 27.91
N ASN A 191 15.28 -6.51 26.86
CA ASN A 191 15.79 -7.03 25.59
C ASN A 191 14.79 -7.94 24.84
N GLN A 192 13.49 -7.74 25.05
CA GLN A 192 12.45 -8.42 24.25
C GLN A 192 12.21 -7.65 22.96
N PRO A 193 12.12 -8.33 21.79
CA PRO A 193 11.83 -7.66 20.53
C PRO A 193 10.42 -7.10 20.54
N LEU A 194 10.29 -5.84 20.13
CA LEU A 194 9.03 -5.12 20.04
C LEU A 194 8.79 -4.66 18.59
N THR A 195 7.54 -4.66 18.17
CA THR A 195 7.11 -4.11 16.89
C THR A 195 5.88 -3.25 17.10
N ALA A 196 5.98 -1.97 16.77
CA ALA A 196 4.84 -1.07 16.72
C ALA A 196 4.44 -0.83 15.26
N LEU A 197 3.15 -0.70 15.00
CA LEU A 197 2.61 -0.35 13.69
C LEU A 197 2.15 1.10 13.73
N TYR A 198 2.60 1.87 12.74
CA TYR A 198 2.17 3.25 12.53
C TYR A 198 1.55 3.34 11.13
N GLU A 199 0.27 3.70 11.05
CA GLU A 199 -0.42 3.81 9.76
C GLU A 199 0.09 5.04 9.00
N LEU A 200 0.59 4.82 7.78
CA LEU A 200 1.07 5.89 6.90
C LEU A 200 -0.06 6.44 6.02
N SER A 201 -0.89 5.54 5.49
CA SER A 201 -2.03 5.85 4.65
C SER A 201 -2.98 4.64 4.60
N ASN A 202 -4.22 4.87 4.19
CA ASN A 202 -5.24 3.84 4.10
C ASN A 202 -6.14 4.08 2.88
N THR A 203 -6.68 3.00 2.30
CA THR A 203 -7.64 3.09 1.20
C THR A 203 -8.97 3.71 1.63
N CYS A 204 -9.30 3.65 2.93
CA CYS A 204 -10.42 4.36 3.51
C CYS A 204 -10.15 4.72 4.98
N GLN A 205 -10.40 5.98 5.36
CA GLN A 205 -10.22 6.50 6.72
C GLN A 205 -11.54 6.73 7.48
N ALA A 206 -12.67 6.41 6.85
CA ALA A 206 -14.00 6.62 7.43
C ALA A 206 -14.55 5.34 8.09
N SER A 207 -15.77 5.39 8.64
CA SER A 207 -16.42 4.18 9.14
C SER A 207 -16.64 3.17 8.01
N THR A 208 -16.77 1.87 8.33
CA THR A 208 -17.02 0.82 7.32
C THR A 208 -18.23 1.14 6.42
N ALA A 209 -19.28 1.74 6.99
CA ALA A 209 -20.47 2.14 6.25
C ALA A 209 -20.17 3.27 5.25
N ASP A 210 -19.38 4.26 5.67
CA ASP A 210 -18.97 5.37 4.81
C ASP A 210 -18.03 4.92 3.70
N CYS A 211 -17.12 3.97 3.98
CA CYS A 211 -16.23 3.39 2.99
C CYS A 211 -17.01 2.66 1.88
N LEU A 212 -18.02 1.89 2.28
CA LEU A 212 -18.94 1.21 1.37
C LEU A 212 -19.70 2.22 0.49
N ALA A 213 -20.26 3.27 1.10
CA ALA A 213 -21.01 4.30 0.38
C ALA A 213 -20.13 5.11 -0.60
N SER A 214 -18.85 5.30 -0.26
CA SER A 214 -17.90 6.08 -1.06
C SER A 214 -17.27 5.30 -2.22
N GLY A 215 -17.53 3.98 -2.32
CA GLY A 215 -16.94 3.13 -3.37
C GLY A 215 -15.42 2.94 -3.25
N LEU A 216 -14.85 3.22 -2.07
CA LEU A 216 -13.41 3.06 -1.79
C LEU A 216 -13.03 1.64 -1.36
N VAL A 217 -13.99 0.72 -1.43
CA VAL A 217 -13.82 -0.70 -1.06
C VAL A 217 -13.41 -1.53 -2.26
N PHE A 218 -12.59 -2.53 -2.02
CA PHE A 218 -12.37 -3.59 -2.99
C PHE A 218 -13.52 -4.59 -2.89
N SER A 219 -14.17 -4.91 -3.99
CA SER A 219 -15.31 -5.82 -4.07
C SER A 219 -15.20 -6.78 -5.25
N ARG A 220 -15.59 -8.03 -5.05
CA ARG A 220 -15.75 -9.02 -6.12
C ARG A 220 -17.07 -9.75 -5.95
N THR A 221 -17.83 -9.81 -7.03
CA THR A 221 -19.03 -10.64 -7.09
C THR A 221 -18.66 -12.02 -7.63
N VAL A 222 -18.82 -13.04 -6.81
CA VAL A 222 -18.68 -14.44 -7.22
C VAL A 222 -19.98 -14.84 -7.91
N SER A 223 -19.90 -15.13 -9.21
CA SER A 223 -21.06 -15.60 -9.97
C SER A 223 -21.47 -16.99 -9.49
N ALA A 224 -22.77 -17.27 -9.42
CA ALA A 224 -23.23 -18.65 -9.25
C ALA A 224 -22.64 -19.52 -10.36
N VAL A 225 -22.18 -20.73 -10.02
CA VAL A 225 -21.90 -21.75 -11.03
C VAL A 225 -23.20 -21.90 -11.81
N PRO A 226 -23.24 -21.63 -13.13
CA PRO A 226 -24.41 -21.98 -13.91
C PRO A 226 -24.62 -23.45 -13.67
N GLU A 227 -25.71 -23.84 -12.99
CA GLU A 227 -25.95 -25.26 -12.77
C GLU A 227 -25.91 -25.90 -14.16
N PRO A 228 -24.95 -26.81 -14.42
CA PRO A 228 -24.91 -27.48 -15.71
C PRO A 228 -26.30 -28.06 -15.85
N THR A 229 -26.99 -27.74 -16.94
CA THR A 229 -28.44 -27.87 -17.15
C THR A 229 -28.96 -29.25 -16.75
N ASN A 230 -29.03 -29.50 -15.45
CA ASN A 230 -29.44 -30.76 -14.86
C ASN A 230 -30.94 -30.82 -15.01
N ALA A 231 -31.62 -29.67 -15.01
CA ALA A 231 -32.98 -29.54 -15.50
C ALA A 231 -33.13 -29.96 -16.98
N ALA A 232 -32.19 -29.64 -17.87
CA ALA A 232 -32.27 -30.08 -19.28
C ALA A 232 -31.89 -31.55 -19.45
N LEU A 233 -30.89 -32.06 -18.73
CA LEU A 233 -30.54 -33.48 -18.71
C LEU A 233 -31.66 -34.32 -18.09
N PHE A 234 -32.27 -33.85 -17.01
CA PHE A 234 -33.44 -34.48 -16.39
C PHE A 234 -34.66 -34.39 -17.31
N GLY A 235 -34.87 -33.25 -17.98
CA GLY A 235 -35.92 -33.07 -18.98
C GLY A 235 -35.75 -33.98 -20.20
N LEU A 236 -34.53 -34.11 -20.73
CA LEU A 236 -34.20 -35.04 -21.80
C LEU A 236 -34.32 -36.50 -21.36
N GLY A 237 -33.90 -36.82 -20.13
CA GLY A 237 -34.08 -38.13 -19.52
C GLY A 237 -35.55 -38.52 -19.41
N LEU A 238 -36.41 -37.59 -18.95
CA LEU A 238 -37.85 -37.81 -18.87
C LEU A 238 -38.48 -37.98 -20.26
N ALA A 239 -38.09 -37.16 -21.23
CA ALA A 239 -38.57 -37.26 -22.61
C ALA A 239 -38.20 -38.60 -23.25
N ALA A 240 -36.98 -39.09 -23.02
CA ALA A 240 -36.52 -40.39 -23.50
C ALA A 240 -37.32 -41.56 -22.90
N VAL A 241 -37.59 -41.54 -21.59
CA VAL A 241 -38.41 -42.58 -20.92
C VAL A 241 -39.84 -42.59 -21.45
N LEU A 242 -40.45 -41.41 -21.67
CA LEU A 242 -41.79 -41.29 -22.24
C LEU A 242 -41.85 -41.77 -23.70
N ALA A 243 -40.78 -41.54 -24.49
CA ALA A 243 -40.70 -42.02 -25.86
C ALA A 243 -40.60 -43.56 -25.95
N VAL A 244 -39.83 -44.19 -25.07
CA VAL A 244 -39.70 -45.66 -25.01
C VAL A 244 -41.02 -46.32 -24.57
N ARG A 245 -41.77 -45.70 -23.67
CA ARG A 245 -43.07 -46.23 -23.19
C ARG A 245 -44.18 -46.17 -24.25
N ARG A 246 -44.05 -45.34 -25.29
CA ARG A 246 -45.07 -45.20 -26.36
C ARG A 246 -44.98 -46.20 -27.50
N ARG A 247 -43.87 -46.94 -27.64
CA ARG A 247 -43.85 -48.40 -27.78
C ARG A 247 -45.13 -49.23 -28.06
N PRO A 248 -45.95 -49.09 -29.12
CA PRO A 248 -47.11 -49.98 -29.26
C PRO A 248 -46.61 -51.39 -29.63
N ARG A 249 -47.07 -52.40 -28.89
CA ARG A 249 -46.89 -53.82 -29.25
C ARG A 249 -47.74 -54.15 -30.47
#